data_AF-A0A8C1TEA8-F1
#
_entry.id   AF-A0A8C1TEA8-F1
#
_cell.length_a   1.000
_cell.length_b   1.000
_cell.length_c   1.000
_cell.angle_alpha   90.00
_cell.angle_beta   90.00
_cell.angle_gamma   90.00
#
_symmetry.space_group_name_H-M   'P 1'
#
loop_
_entity.id
_entity.type
_entity.pdbx_description
1 polymer ?
#
loop_
_entity_poly.entity_id
_entity_poly.type
_entity_poly.pdbx_seq_one_letter_code
_entity_poly.pdbx_strand_id
1 'polypeptide(L)'
;KNVIVASRRMQGVFLQVFSKFCHLPFLRGIQTQSTRTGLGGYWVSQMRKDIWERQRMENFESILQQQQFEGSMAVGVLDHDVVFWFGDLNFRIEGYDIHVVKSSHNTRCLYRSWQYGFFQSLNMVKKTEPVLEGFMEGPLNFPPTYKFDVETHTYDTSAKKRKPTWTDRILWVSAGRAPPYRPITLHYSSHMGFTLSDHKPVSALFCLHVSLKMVNVPLVTLEVEKEWTKFSDATVKLTVGLYKVIH
;
A
#
# COMPACT_ATOMS: atom_id res chain seq x y z
N LYS A 1 13.03 -18.65 6.85
CA LYS A 1 11.68 -18.58 7.43
C LYS A 1 11.23 -17.12 7.48
N ASN A 2 10.02 -16.82 7.01
CA ASN A 2 9.42 -15.49 7.14
C ASN A 2 8.60 -15.43 8.45
N VAL A 3 8.59 -14.27 9.09
CA VAL A 3 7.87 -14.00 10.35
C VAL A 3 7.01 -12.75 10.15
N ILE A 4 5.77 -12.78 10.66
CA ILE A 4 4.91 -11.59 10.69
C ILE A 4 5.48 -10.60 11.69
N VAL A 5 5.72 -9.37 11.27
CA VAL A 5 6.26 -8.29 12.12
C VAL A 5 5.22 -7.20 12.41
N ALA A 6 4.19 -7.08 11.57
CA ALA A 6 3.03 -6.25 11.83
C ALA A 6 1.80 -6.83 11.15
N SER A 7 0.64 -6.71 11.78
CA SER A 7 -0.64 -7.03 11.15
C SER A 7 -1.71 -6.07 11.63
N ARG A 8 -2.56 -5.61 10.70
CA ARG A 8 -3.71 -4.75 11.00
C ARG A 8 -4.89 -5.12 10.13
N ARG A 9 -6.08 -5.11 10.72
CA ARG A 9 -7.35 -5.36 10.04
C ARG A 9 -8.30 -4.21 10.31
N MET A 10 -8.93 -3.69 9.27
CA MET A 10 -9.99 -2.69 9.35
C MET A 10 -11.05 -3.04 8.31
N GLN A 11 -12.24 -3.46 8.76
CA GLN A 11 -13.44 -3.75 7.96
C GLN A 11 -13.20 -4.04 6.46
N GLY A 12 -12.89 -5.29 6.13
CA GLY A 12 -12.64 -5.71 4.73
C GLY A 12 -11.23 -5.44 4.21
N VAL A 13 -10.44 -4.60 4.88
CA VAL A 13 -9.03 -4.32 4.57
C VAL A 13 -8.11 -5.02 5.56
N PHE A 14 -7.05 -5.61 5.05
CA PHE A 14 -6.05 -6.32 5.83
C PHE A 14 -4.63 -6.01 5.35
N LEU A 15 -3.76 -5.65 6.28
CA LEU A 15 -2.35 -5.39 6.05
C LEU A 15 -1.51 -6.36 6.88
N GLN A 16 -0.56 -7.03 6.24
CA GLN A 16 0.47 -7.83 6.90
C GLN A 16 1.84 -7.43 6.39
N VAL A 17 2.78 -7.31 7.32
CA VAL A 17 4.19 -7.09 7.02
C VAL A 17 4.96 -8.30 7.50
N PHE A 18 5.76 -8.87 6.60
CA PHE A 18 6.61 -10.02 6.88
C PHE A 18 8.07 -9.63 6.77
N SER A 19 8.91 -10.27 7.57
CA SER A 19 10.37 -10.13 7.50
C SER A 19 11.04 -11.50 7.51
N LYS A 20 12.19 -11.62 6.86
CA LYS A 20 13.06 -12.80 7.05
C LYS A 20 13.60 -12.78 8.46
N PHE A 21 13.74 -13.95 9.05
CA PHE A 21 14.25 -14.10 10.42
C PHE A 21 15.60 -13.35 10.66
N CYS A 22 16.52 -13.39 9.68
CA CYS A 22 17.82 -12.70 9.78
C CYS A 22 17.73 -11.17 9.84
N HIS A 23 16.59 -10.56 9.49
CA HIS A 23 16.42 -9.11 9.54
C HIS A 23 15.77 -8.62 10.84
N LEU A 24 15.19 -9.51 11.66
CA LEU A 24 14.51 -9.14 12.90
C LEU A 24 15.39 -8.31 13.86
N PRO A 25 16.71 -8.58 14.00
CA PRO A 25 17.57 -7.76 14.87
C PRO A 25 17.63 -6.27 14.50
N PHE A 26 17.35 -5.92 13.24
CA PHE A 26 17.42 -4.56 12.72
C PHE A 26 16.07 -3.83 12.69
N LEU A 27 14.95 -4.53 12.94
CA LEU A 27 13.63 -3.92 12.97
C LEU A 27 13.35 -3.31 14.36
N ARG A 28 13.02 -2.03 14.40
CA ARG A 28 12.68 -1.26 15.62
C ARG A 28 11.55 -0.30 15.32
N GLY A 29 10.84 0.13 16.37
CA GLY A 29 9.80 1.16 16.26
C GLY A 29 8.63 0.76 15.35
N ILE A 30 8.29 -0.53 15.26
CA ILE A 30 7.19 -1.01 14.44
C ILE A 30 5.87 -0.50 15.04
N GLN A 31 5.20 0.35 14.28
CA GLN A 31 3.92 0.95 14.66
C GLN A 31 2.88 0.67 13.59
N THR A 32 1.61 0.68 13.98
CA THR A 32 0.50 0.54 13.03
C THR A 32 -0.57 1.56 13.38
N GLN A 33 -1.23 2.10 12.36
CA GLN A 33 -2.39 2.99 12.51
C GLN A 33 -3.45 2.67 11.45
N SER A 34 -4.65 3.20 11.64
CA SER A 34 -5.75 3.06 10.69
C SER A 34 -6.65 4.27 10.78
N THR A 35 -7.02 4.79 9.62
CA THR A 35 -7.91 5.94 9.48
C THR A 35 -9.17 5.49 8.75
N ARG A 36 -10.34 5.81 9.31
CA ARG A 36 -11.63 5.59 8.62
C ARG A 36 -11.93 6.84 7.78
N THR A 37 -12.20 6.64 6.49
CA THR A 37 -12.45 7.72 5.53
C THR A 37 -13.88 7.64 4.95
N GLY A 38 -14.40 8.76 4.42
CA GLY A 38 -15.75 8.88 3.84
C GLY A 38 -16.62 9.96 4.51
N LEU A 39 -17.71 10.38 3.86
CA LEU A 39 -18.64 11.43 4.34
C LEU A 39 -19.31 11.00 5.66
N GLY A 40 -18.84 11.54 6.79
CA GLY A 40 -19.31 11.16 8.12
C GLY A 40 -19.06 9.70 8.49
N GLY A 41 -18.12 9.02 7.81
CA GLY A 41 -17.85 7.58 7.99
C GLY A 41 -18.76 6.63 7.20
N TYR A 42 -19.60 7.15 6.28
CA TYR A 42 -20.48 6.35 5.43
C TYR A 42 -20.04 6.36 3.95
N TRP A 43 -20.17 5.21 3.29
CA TRP A 43 -19.95 5.06 1.85
C TRP A 43 -21.26 5.28 1.09
N VAL A 44 -21.46 6.44 0.49
CA VAL A 44 -22.68 6.73 -0.30
C VAL A 44 -22.53 6.18 -1.72
N SER A 45 -23.29 5.16 -2.10
CA SER A 45 -23.08 4.43 -3.37
C SER A 45 -23.54 5.14 -4.66
N GLN A 46 -24.22 6.29 -4.55
CA GLN A 46 -24.80 7.02 -5.67
C GLN A 46 -24.44 8.50 -5.59
N MET A 47 -23.23 8.85 -6.02
CA MET A 47 -22.77 10.24 -6.15
C MET A 47 -22.32 10.53 -7.58
N ARG A 48 -22.34 11.82 -7.94
CA ARG A 48 -21.75 12.30 -9.21
C ARG A 48 -20.25 12.02 -9.24
N LYS A 49 -19.69 11.93 -10.45
CA LYS A 49 -18.32 11.44 -10.67
C LYS A 49 -17.24 12.37 -10.11
N ASP A 50 -17.42 13.67 -10.30
CA ASP A 50 -16.60 14.74 -9.74
C ASP A 50 -16.51 14.65 -8.21
N ILE A 51 -17.61 14.27 -7.56
CA ILE A 51 -17.67 14.08 -6.11
C ILE A 51 -16.82 12.88 -5.69
N TRP A 52 -16.83 11.79 -6.46
CA TRP A 52 -16.00 10.62 -6.16
C TRP A 52 -14.51 10.86 -6.31
N GLU A 53 -14.10 11.64 -7.31
CA GLU A 53 -12.70 12.03 -7.48
C GLU A 53 -12.22 12.89 -6.32
N ARG A 54 -13.00 13.92 -5.97
CA ARG A 54 -12.71 14.77 -4.83
C ARG A 54 -12.66 13.96 -3.53
N GLN A 55 -13.61 13.07 -3.30
CA GLN A 55 -13.62 12.22 -2.11
C GLN A 55 -12.35 11.37 -2.00
N ARG A 56 -11.81 10.86 -3.12
CA ARG A 56 -10.53 10.12 -3.09
C ARG A 56 -9.38 11.00 -2.65
N MET A 57 -9.36 12.27 -3.05
CA MET A 57 -8.32 13.23 -2.65
C MET A 57 -8.46 13.59 -1.17
N GLU A 58 -9.68 13.90 -0.72
CA GLU A 58 -9.98 14.14 0.69
C GLU A 58 -9.61 12.94 1.58
N ASN A 59 -9.83 11.72 1.10
CA ASN A 59 -9.41 10.50 1.82
C ASN A 59 -7.88 10.44 1.94
N PHE A 60 -7.16 10.79 0.87
CA PHE A 60 -5.70 10.82 0.85
C PHE A 60 -5.17 11.85 1.86
N GLU A 61 -5.69 13.07 1.83
CA GLU A 61 -5.36 14.15 2.77
C GLU A 61 -5.69 13.77 4.21
N SER A 62 -6.88 13.20 4.46
CA SER A 62 -7.30 12.75 5.78
C SER A 62 -6.37 11.70 6.37
N ILE A 63 -5.92 10.73 5.57
CA ILE A 63 -4.95 9.72 6.02
C ILE A 63 -3.61 10.37 6.36
N LEU A 64 -3.11 11.26 5.50
CA LEU A 64 -1.83 11.96 5.73
C LEU A 64 -1.85 12.86 6.97
N GLN A 65 -2.97 13.52 7.24
CA GLN A 65 -3.12 14.41 8.39
C GLN A 65 -3.34 13.63 9.70
N GLN A 66 -4.13 12.56 9.68
CA GLN A 66 -4.55 11.87 10.91
C GLN A 66 -3.57 10.81 11.39
N GLN A 67 -2.75 10.21 10.52
CA GLN A 67 -1.79 9.19 10.93
C GLN A 67 -0.49 9.84 11.40
N GLN A 68 -0.22 9.73 12.70
CA GLN A 68 0.91 10.38 13.39
C GLN A 68 1.64 9.38 14.28
N PHE A 69 2.88 9.03 13.93
CA PHE A 69 3.67 8.00 14.59
C PHE A 69 4.51 8.54 15.74
N GLU A 70 4.76 7.70 16.75
CA GLU A 70 5.60 8.05 17.89
C GLU A 70 7.09 8.07 17.52
N GLY A 71 7.82 9.04 18.04
CA GLY A 71 9.27 9.17 17.88
C GLY A 71 9.70 10.53 17.34
N SER A 72 11.00 10.80 17.40
CA SER A 72 11.58 12.09 16.96
C SER A 72 12.05 12.10 15.50
N MET A 73 12.07 10.94 14.83
CA MET A 73 12.65 10.82 13.49
C MET A 73 11.66 10.99 12.34
N ALA A 74 10.41 10.53 12.51
CA ALA A 74 9.35 10.66 11.51
C ALA A 74 8.00 10.60 12.24
N VAL A 75 7.25 11.71 12.22
CA VAL A 75 5.98 11.83 12.93
C VAL A 75 4.83 11.67 11.94
N GLY A 76 4.82 12.46 10.87
CA GLY A 76 3.87 12.31 9.77
C GLY A 76 4.22 11.15 8.84
N VAL A 77 3.23 10.70 8.06
CA VAL A 77 3.42 9.67 7.02
C VAL A 77 4.56 10.05 6.07
N LEU A 78 4.55 11.28 5.54
CA LEU A 78 5.55 11.74 4.55
C LEU A 78 6.92 12.09 5.15
N ASP A 79 7.07 12.10 6.48
CA ASP A 79 8.36 12.31 7.14
C ASP A 79 9.27 11.07 7.05
N HIS A 80 8.70 9.93 6.67
CA HIS A 80 9.44 8.68 6.53
C HIS A 80 10.35 8.71 5.30
N ASP A 81 11.53 8.09 5.42
CA ASP A 81 12.51 8.01 4.33
C ASP A 81 11.92 7.43 3.04
N VAL A 82 11.05 6.42 3.19
CA VAL A 82 10.32 5.77 2.11
C VAL A 82 8.89 5.46 2.58
N VAL A 83 7.91 5.83 1.77
CA VAL A 83 6.50 5.49 1.97
C VAL A 83 6.03 4.67 0.78
N PHE A 84 5.43 3.51 1.04
CA PHE A 84 4.68 2.75 0.05
C PHE A 84 3.18 2.96 0.29
N TRP A 85 2.46 3.33 -0.75
CA TRP A 85 1.02 3.58 -0.71
C TRP A 85 0.32 2.70 -1.74
N PHE A 86 -0.49 1.75 -1.30
CA PHE A 86 -1.07 0.75 -2.19
C PHE A 86 -2.42 0.24 -1.75
N GLY A 87 -3.16 -0.31 -2.71
CA GLY A 87 -4.48 -0.92 -2.51
C GLY A 87 -5.40 -0.67 -3.70
N ASP A 88 -6.69 -0.90 -3.51
CA ASP A 88 -7.74 -0.44 -4.42
C ASP A 88 -7.93 1.08 -4.22
N LEU A 89 -7.22 1.87 -5.02
CA LEU A 89 -7.33 3.33 -5.02
C LEU A 89 -8.54 3.82 -5.82
N ASN A 90 -9.17 2.92 -6.59
CA ASN A 90 -10.46 3.13 -7.25
C ASN A 90 -10.52 4.31 -8.24
N PHE A 91 -9.38 4.68 -8.84
CA PHE A 91 -9.34 5.60 -9.99
C PHE A 91 -9.90 4.91 -11.24
N ARG A 92 -10.72 5.59 -12.05
CA ARG A 92 -11.49 5.01 -13.17
C ARG A 92 -11.10 5.63 -14.51
N ILE A 93 -10.89 4.85 -15.57
CA ILE A 93 -10.54 5.38 -16.91
C ILE A 93 -11.62 6.34 -17.40
N GLU A 94 -11.20 7.53 -17.81
CA GLU A 94 -12.05 8.61 -18.28
C GLU A 94 -11.86 8.88 -19.78
N GLY A 95 -12.81 9.58 -20.42
CA GLY A 95 -12.65 10.07 -21.80
C GLY A 95 -12.83 9.04 -22.94
N TYR A 96 -12.93 7.74 -22.66
CA TYR A 96 -13.05 6.72 -23.72
C TYR A 96 -14.36 5.92 -23.66
N ASP A 97 -14.90 5.55 -24.82
CA ASP A 97 -16.05 4.65 -24.91
C ASP A 97 -15.70 3.24 -24.42
N ILE A 98 -16.67 2.54 -23.80
CA ILE A 98 -16.45 1.21 -23.25
C ILE A 98 -16.08 0.16 -24.31
N HIS A 99 -16.65 0.27 -25.51
CA HIS A 99 -16.34 -0.63 -26.61
C HIS A 99 -14.90 -0.47 -27.07
N VAL A 100 -14.38 0.76 -27.06
CA VAL A 100 -12.97 1.06 -27.36
C VAL A 100 -12.06 0.42 -26.31
N VAL A 101 -12.39 0.56 -25.01
CA VAL A 101 -11.58 -0.01 -23.93
C VAL A 101 -11.58 -1.55 -23.96
N LYS A 102 -12.74 -2.18 -24.23
CA LYS A 102 -12.88 -3.64 -24.30
C LYS A 102 -12.27 -4.25 -25.57
N SER A 103 -12.41 -3.60 -26.73
CA SER A 103 -11.84 -4.09 -28.00
C SER A 103 -10.32 -4.00 -28.05
N SER A 104 -9.73 -3.03 -27.35
CA SER A 104 -8.29 -2.85 -27.21
C SER A 104 -7.56 -4.00 -26.49
N HIS A 105 -8.30 -4.97 -25.94
CA HIS A 105 -7.76 -6.15 -25.27
C HIS A 105 -7.31 -7.25 -26.24
N ASN A 106 -7.93 -7.33 -27.42
CA ASN A 106 -7.77 -8.47 -28.32
C ASN A 106 -6.58 -8.33 -29.29
N THR A 107 -5.95 -7.15 -29.33
CA THR A 107 -4.84 -6.84 -30.24
C THR A 107 -3.55 -6.69 -29.46
N ARG A 108 -2.68 -7.68 -29.56
CA ARG A 108 -1.30 -7.70 -29.02
C ARG A 108 -0.48 -6.44 -29.39
N CYS A 109 -0.89 -5.71 -30.43
CA CYS A 109 -0.29 -4.47 -30.91
C CYS A 109 -0.57 -3.22 -30.05
N LEU A 110 -1.57 -3.22 -29.16
CA LEU A 110 -1.95 -2.02 -28.38
C LEU A 110 -1.29 -1.92 -27.00
N TYR A 111 -0.45 -2.88 -26.61
CA TYR A 111 0.38 -2.77 -25.40
C TYR A 111 1.19 -1.47 -25.35
N ARG A 112 1.71 -1.04 -26.50
CA ARG A 112 2.39 0.25 -26.69
C ARG A 112 1.44 1.46 -26.60
N SER A 113 0.18 1.31 -27.01
CA SER A 113 -0.80 2.40 -26.94
C SER A 113 -1.26 2.68 -25.50
N TRP A 114 -1.38 1.65 -24.65
CA TRP A 114 -1.64 1.83 -23.21
C TRP A 114 -0.53 2.62 -22.50
N GLN A 115 0.72 2.51 -22.96
CA GLN A 115 1.86 3.26 -22.42
C GLN A 115 1.92 4.71 -22.90
N TYR A 116 1.47 5.02 -24.14
CA TYR A 116 1.72 6.32 -24.77
C TYR A 116 0.51 7.24 -24.96
N GLY A 117 -0.74 6.74 -24.92
CA GLY A 117 -1.92 7.54 -25.29
C GLY A 117 -3.15 7.45 -24.38
N PHE A 118 -3.16 6.54 -23.41
CA PHE A 118 -4.28 6.40 -22.47
C PHE A 118 -3.96 7.15 -21.19
N PHE A 119 -4.47 8.37 -21.08
CA PHE A 119 -4.38 9.14 -19.85
C PHE A 119 -5.00 8.34 -18.70
N GLN A 120 -4.13 7.74 -17.90
CA GLN A 120 -4.52 7.06 -16.68
C GLN A 120 -5.01 8.14 -15.73
N SER A 121 -6.23 8.02 -15.23
CA SER A 121 -6.86 9.05 -14.40
C SER A 121 -5.99 9.42 -13.20
N LEU A 122 -5.28 8.45 -12.61
CA LEU A 122 -4.29 8.73 -11.57
C LEU A 122 -3.09 9.54 -12.08
N ASN A 123 -2.54 9.27 -13.26
CA ASN A 123 -1.43 10.06 -13.81
C ASN A 123 -1.85 11.48 -14.19
N MET A 124 -3.11 11.71 -14.54
CA MET A 124 -3.65 13.05 -14.73
C MET A 124 -3.80 13.76 -13.40
N VAL A 125 -4.47 13.12 -12.44
CA VAL A 125 -4.69 13.64 -11.08
C VAL A 125 -3.35 13.97 -10.40
N LYS A 126 -2.31 13.13 -10.56
CA LYS A 126 -0.96 13.41 -10.04
C LYS A 126 -0.32 14.69 -10.59
N LYS A 127 -0.75 15.20 -11.74
CA LYS A 127 -0.25 16.47 -12.30
C LYS A 127 -0.99 17.69 -11.76
N THR A 128 -2.20 17.51 -11.24
CA THR A 128 -3.09 18.59 -10.83
C THR A 128 -3.29 18.66 -9.31
N GLU A 129 -3.15 17.53 -8.61
CA GLU A 129 -3.41 17.40 -7.18
C GLU A 129 -2.11 17.49 -6.36
N PRO A 130 -1.94 18.53 -5.54
CA PRO A 130 -0.75 18.71 -4.70
C PRO A 130 -0.52 17.56 -3.72
N VAL A 131 -1.59 16.93 -3.23
CA VAL A 131 -1.48 15.83 -2.25
C VAL A 131 -0.74 14.59 -2.80
N LEU A 132 -0.68 14.45 -4.13
CA LEU A 132 0.03 13.36 -4.80
C LEU A 132 1.41 13.77 -5.33
N GLU A 133 1.86 14.99 -5.03
CA GLU A 133 3.18 15.47 -5.43
C GLU A 133 4.28 14.56 -4.88
N GLY A 134 5.28 14.27 -5.72
CA GLY A 134 6.41 13.40 -5.35
C GLY A 134 6.12 11.89 -5.35
N PHE A 135 4.85 11.45 -5.38
CA PHE A 135 4.54 10.04 -5.54
C PHE A 135 4.95 9.53 -6.93
N MET A 136 5.65 8.41 -6.95
CA MET A 136 6.09 7.68 -8.13
C MET A 136 5.27 6.41 -8.32
N GLU A 137 5.20 5.92 -9.54
CA GLU A 137 4.57 4.65 -9.91
C GLU A 137 5.35 3.98 -11.03
N GLY A 138 5.34 2.64 -11.05
CA GLY A 138 5.98 1.87 -12.12
C GLY A 138 5.13 1.89 -13.40
N PRO A 139 5.72 1.53 -14.55
CA PRO A 139 4.96 1.44 -15.80
C PRO A 139 3.86 0.37 -15.69
N LEU A 140 2.63 0.71 -16.09
CA LEU A 140 1.49 -0.23 -16.15
C LEU A 140 1.61 -1.14 -17.37
N ASN A 141 2.49 -2.11 -17.23
CA ASN A 141 2.88 -3.08 -18.23
C ASN A 141 1.99 -4.33 -18.23
N PHE A 142 0.74 -4.18 -17.79
CA PHE A 142 -0.22 -5.27 -17.58
C PHE A 142 -1.66 -4.77 -17.79
N PRO A 143 -2.62 -5.65 -18.13
CA PRO A 143 -3.99 -5.22 -18.43
C PRO A 143 -4.75 -4.69 -17.20
N PRO A 144 -5.83 -3.92 -17.40
CA PRO A 144 -6.70 -3.44 -16.31
C PRO A 144 -7.14 -4.56 -15.36
N THR A 145 -7.08 -4.28 -14.06
CA THR A 145 -7.27 -5.27 -12.99
C THR A 145 -8.71 -5.40 -12.51
N TYR A 146 -9.59 -4.53 -12.99
CA TYR A 146 -11.00 -4.47 -12.64
C TYR A 146 -11.82 -4.04 -13.87
N LYS A 147 -13.10 -4.37 -14.05
CA LYS A 147 -13.93 -5.32 -13.31
C LYS A 147 -14.11 -6.59 -14.14
N PHE A 148 -13.94 -7.75 -13.52
CA PHE A 148 -14.17 -9.05 -14.14
C PHE A 148 -15.48 -9.68 -13.67
N ASP A 149 -16.04 -10.57 -14.49
CA ASP A 149 -17.02 -11.53 -14.00
C ASP A 149 -16.29 -12.59 -13.18
N VAL A 150 -16.76 -12.85 -11.95
CA VAL A 150 -16.14 -13.81 -11.01
C VAL A 150 -16.02 -15.19 -11.66
N GLU A 151 -14.94 -15.90 -11.34
CA GLU A 151 -14.55 -17.20 -11.92
C GLU A 151 -14.16 -17.16 -13.40
N THR A 152 -14.04 -15.96 -13.99
CA THR A 152 -13.66 -15.80 -15.41
C THR A 152 -12.48 -14.84 -15.63
N HIS A 153 -12.04 -14.77 -16.89
CA HIS A 153 -11.17 -13.71 -17.40
C HIS A 153 -11.92 -12.68 -18.26
N THR A 154 -13.26 -12.72 -18.22
CA THR A 154 -14.13 -11.83 -19.00
C THR A 154 -14.40 -10.54 -18.23
N TYR A 155 -14.24 -9.40 -18.89
CA TYR A 155 -14.60 -8.10 -18.28
C TYR A 155 -16.12 -7.89 -18.22
N ASP A 156 -16.57 -7.38 -17.07
CA ASP A 156 -17.94 -7.14 -16.63
C ASP A 156 -19.00 -7.18 -17.74
N THR A 157 -19.75 -8.27 -17.80
CA THR A 157 -20.89 -8.45 -18.72
C THR A 157 -22.23 -8.06 -18.10
N SER A 158 -22.24 -7.60 -16.85
CA SER A 158 -23.46 -7.16 -16.17
C SER A 158 -24.10 -5.95 -16.86
N ALA A 159 -25.36 -5.67 -16.52
CA ALA A 159 -26.09 -4.50 -17.03
C ALA A 159 -25.38 -3.17 -16.76
N LYS A 160 -24.55 -3.09 -15.72
CA LYS A 160 -23.78 -1.87 -15.38
C LYS A 160 -22.61 -1.62 -16.33
N LYS A 161 -22.15 -2.65 -17.07
CA LYS A 161 -21.05 -2.61 -18.05
C LYS A 161 -19.94 -1.68 -17.60
N ARG A 162 -19.26 -1.99 -16.49
CA ARG A 162 -18.15 -1.17 -16.01
C ARG A 162 -17.00 -1.22 -17.01
N LYS A 163 -16.38 -0.06 -17.25
CA LYS A 163 -15.17 0.02 -18.07
C LYS A 163 -14.03 -0.70 -17.35
N PRO A 164 -13.24 -1.53 -18.06
CA PRO A 164 -11.98 -2.02 -17.53
C PRO A 164 -11.11 -0.86 -17.00
N THR A 165 -10.54 -0.97 -15.80
CA THR A 165 -9.61 0.01 -15.21
C THR A 165 -8.61 -0.64 -14.23
N TRP A 166 -7.43 -0.04 -14.12
CA TRP A 166 -6.47 -0.24 -13.02
C TRP A 166 -6.88 0.53 -11.77
N THR A 167 -7.74 -0.08 -10.97
CA THR A 167 -8.13 0.44 -9.65
C THR A 167 -7.09 0.09 -8.57
N ASP A 168 -6.39 -1.04 -8.75
CA ASP A 168 -5.39 -1.57 -7.84
C ASP A 168 -4.00 -1.03 -8.19
N ARG A 169 -3.40 -0.23 -7.30
CA ARG A 169 -2.19 0.57 -7.60
C ARG A 169 -1.17 0.47 -6.48
N ILE A 170 0.10 0.60 -6.83
CA ILE A 170 1.23 0.68 -5.88
C ILE A 170 2.05 1.93 -6.20
N LEU A 171 1.96 2.92 -5.32
CA LEU A 171 2.71 4.16 -5.37
C LEU A 171 3.81 4.15 -4.31
N TRP A 172 4.83 4.96 -4.52
CA TRP A 172 5.85 5.21 -3.49
C TRP A 172 6.37 6.63 -3.55
N VAL A 173 6.79 7.16 -2.41
CA VAL A 173 7.50 8.45 -2.32
C VAL A 173 8.71 8.27 -1.42
N SER A 174 9.78 9.02 -1.73
CA SER A 174 11.01 9.03 -0.95
C SER A 174 11.37 10.47 -0.64
N ALA A 175 11.79 10.76 0.60
CA ALA A 175 12.06 12.11 1.12
C ALA A 175 13.29 12.80 0.48
N GLY A 176 13.28 12.99 -0.83
CA GLY A 176 14.27 13.75 -1.59
C GLY A 176 15.66 13.12 -1.72
N ARG A 177 16.04 12.13 -0.88
CA ARG A 177 17.38 11.54 -0.90
C ARG A 177 17.76 11.04 -2.30
N ALA A 178 18.93 11.45 -2.78
CA ALA A 178 19.46 10.97 -4.06
C ALA A 178 19.76 9.45 -3.99
N PRO A 179 19.90 8.77 -5.14
CA PRO A 179 20.43 7.41 -5.17
C PRO A 179 21.68 7.26 -4.27
N PRO A 180 21.83 6.13 -3.56
CA PRO A 180 21.09 4.89 -3.76
C PRO A 180 19.87 4.67 -2.83
N TYR A 181 19.46 5.69 -2.06
CA TYR A 181 18.39 5.55 -1.05
C TYR A 181 16.96 5.58 -1.61
N ARG A 182 16.81 5.68 -2.95
CA ARG A 182 15.51 5.64 -3.61
C ARG A 182 15.14 4.20 -3.97
N PRO A 183 13.86 3.79 -3.78
CA PRO A 183 13.40 2.48 -4.25
C PRO A 183 13.58 2.33 -5.77
N ILE A 184 14.24 1.25 -6.18
CA ILE A 184 14.36 0.85 -7.59
C ILE A 184 13.30 -0.21 -7.85
N THR A 185 12.36 0.05 -8.77
CA THR A 185 11.33 -0.93 -9.14
C THR A 185 11.93 -2.02 -10.03
N LEU A 186 11.94 -3.26 -9.55
CA LEU A 186 12.40 -4.43 -10.29
C LEU A 186 11.26 -5.12 -11.05
N HIS A 187 10.06 -5.11 -10.47
CA HIS A 187 8.87 -5.72 -11.06
C HIS A 187 7.62 -4.95 -10.65
N TYR A 188 6.67 -4.81 -11.57
CA TYR A 188 5.32 -4.31 -11.29
C TYR A 188 4.35 -4.98 -12.27
N SER A 189 3.48 -5.84 -11.75
CA SER A 189 2.61 -6.70 -12.57
C SER A 189 1.31 -7.03 -11.88
N SER A 190 0.33 -7.43 -12.68
CA SER A 190 -0.89 -8.08 -12.20
C SER A 190 -0.84 -9.59 -12.43
N HIS A 191 -1.69 -10.31 -11.69
CA HIS A 191 -1.75 -11.78 -11.70
C HIS A 191 -3.08 -12.24 -12.26
N MET A 192 -3.17 -12.31 -13.59
CA MET A 192 -4.42 -12.57 -14.31
C MET A 192 -4.99 -13.98 -14.10
N GLY A 193 -4.16 -14.95 -13.67
CA GLY A 193 -4.56 -16.33 -13.41
C GLY A 193 -5.50 -16.53 -12.21
N PHE A 194 -5.66 -15.52 -11.35
CA PHE A 194 -6.60 -15.58 -10.23
C PHE A 194 -8.00 -15.12 -10.66
N THR A 195 -9.03 -15.91 -10.36
CA THR A 195 -10.40 -15.66 -10.83
C THR A 195 -11.45 -15.55 -9.72
N LEU A 196 -11.07 -15.75 -8.46
CA LEU A 196 -11.99 -15.76 -7.31
C LEU A 196 -12.60 -14.38 -6.97
N SER A 197 -12.09 -13.31 -7.56
CA SER A 197 -12.54 -11.94 -7.36
C SER A 197 -12.79 -11.26 -8.71
N ASP A 198 -13.63 -10.23 -8.72
CA ASP A 198 -13.79 -9.31 -9.84
C ASP A 198 -12.59 -8.36 -10.01
N HIS A 199 -11.63 -8.42 -9.07
CA HIS A 199 -10.30 -7.81 -9.16
C HIS A 199 -9.20 -8.86 -9.40
N LYS A 200 -8.11 -8.44 -10.05
CA LYS A 200 -6.89 -9.24 -10.24
C LYS A 200 -5.78 -8.74 -9.30
N PRO A 201 -5.08 -9.62 -8.56
CA PRO A 201 -4.02 -9.20 -7.65
C PRO A 201 -2.91 -8.41 -8.36
N VAL A 202 -2.32 -7.44 -7.67
CA VAL A 202 -1.20 -6.63 -8.14
C VAL A 202 -0.03 -6.76 -7.17
N SER A 203 1.18 -6.87 -7.72
CA SER A 203 2.41 -6.93 -6.92
C SER A 203 3.50 -6.04 -7.50
N ALA A 204 4.33 -5.48 -6.63
CA ALA A 204 5.56 -4.82 -7.02
C ALA A 204 6.75 -5.35 -6.19
N LEU A 205 7.92 -5.39 -6.82
CA LEU A 205 9.19 -5.75 -6.19
C LEU A 205 10.13 -4.55 -6.28
N PHE A 206 10.70 -4.17 -5.14
CA PHE A 206 11.63 -3.05 -5.05
C PHE A 206 12.99 -3.49 -4.50
N CYS A 207 14.06 -2.92 -5.04
CA CYS A 207 15.37 -2.90 -4.40
C CYS A 207 15.51 -1.59 -3.62
N LEU A 208 15.87 -1.68 -2.33
CA LEU A 208 16.06 -0.52 -1.47
C LEU A 208 17.37 -0.65 -0.71
N HIS A 209 18.18 0.41 -0.72
CA HIS A 209 19.32 0.51 0.17
C HIS A 209 18.90 1.21 1.47
N VAL A 210 19.03 0.49 2.58
CA VAL A 210 18.71 0.99 3.91
C VAL A 210 19.99 1.15 4.70
N SER A 211 20.23 2.35 5.23
CA SER A 211 21.33 2.58 6.18
C SER A 211 20.94 2.02 7.54
N LEU A 212 21.50 0.87 7.89
CA LEU A 212 21.36 0.30 9.22
C LEU A 212 22.25 1.09 10.19
N LYS A 213 21.66 2.04 10.93
CA LYS A 213 22.34 2.58 12.10
C LYS A 213 22.33 1.48 13.17
N MET A 214 23.52 1.05 13.60
CA MET A 214 23.60 0.20 14.79
C MET A 214 23.05 0.99 15.96
N VAL A 215 21.91 0.55 16.47
CA VAL A 215 21.34 1.08 17.70
C VAL A 215 21.92 0.24 18.83
N ASN A 216 22.67 0.86 19.75
CA ASN A 216 23.21 0.20 20.95
C ASN A 216 22.13 -0.19 21.98
N VAL A 217 20.86 -0.27 21.56
CA VAL A 217 19.75 -0.71 22.40
C VAL A 217 19.62 -2.23 22.23
N PRO A 218 19.82 -3.01 23.30
CA PRO A 218 19.73 -4.46 23.22
C PRO A 218 18.30 -4.88 22.83
N LEU A 219 18.20 -5.95 22.05
CA LEU A 219 16.90 -6.55 21.67
C LEU A 219 16.07 -6.99 22.87
N VAL A 220 16.76 -7.30 23.96
CA VAL A 220 16.19 -7.74 25.22
C VAL A 220 16.87 -6.93 26.31
N THR A 221 16.08 -6.21 27.10
CA THR A 221 16.55 -5.63 28.36
C THR A 221 16.15 -6.56 29.49
N LEU A 222 17.09 -6.83 30.39
CA LEU A 222 16.85 -7.49 31.66
C LEU A 222 16.85 -6.41 32.73
N GLU A 223 15.75 -6.33 33.49
CA GLU A 223 15.62 -5.41 34.61
C GLU A 223 15.44 -6.22 35.89
N VAL A 224 16.15 -5.84 36.94
CA VAL A 224 15.98 -6.44 38.26
C VAL A 224 14.66 -5.92 38.82
N GLU A 225 13.68 -6.82 38.99
CA GLU A 225 12.34 -6.44 39.48
C GLU A 225 12.36 -6.08 40.98
N LYS A 226 13.20 -6.78 41.76
CA LYS A 226 13.43 -6.55 43.20
C LYS A 226 14.76 -7.16 43.64
N GLU A 227 15.37 -6.63 44.69
CA GLU A 227 16.48 -7.30 45.40
C GLU A 227 15.92 -8.49 46.21
N TRP A 228 16.64 -9.61 46.16
CA TRP A 228 16.17 -10.86 46.74
C TRP A 228 16.70 -11.01 48.16
N THR A 229 15.84 -11.40 49.09
CA THR A 229 16.26 -11.78 50.46
C THR A 229 16.13 -13.29 50.70
N LYS A 230 15.40 -14.03 49.84
CA LYS A 230 15.21 -15.49 49.90
C LYS A 230 15.10 -16.08 48.48
N PHE A 231 15.51 -17.34 48.30
CA PHE A 231 15.52 -18.01 46.99
C PHE A 231 14.14 -18.11 46.32
N SER A 232 13.06 -18.05 47.11
CA SER A 232 11.67 -18.09 46.63
C SER A 232 11.20 -16.80 45.96
N ASP A 233 11.93 -15.69 46.09
CA ASP A 233 11.56 -14.38 45.52
C ASP A 233 11.94 -14.23 44.04
N ALA A 234 12.12 -15.37 43.38
CA ALA A 234 12.78 -15.47 42.10
C ALA A 234 11.98 -15.03 40.90
N THR A 235 11.89 -13.72 40.64
CA THR A 235 11.19 -13.21 39.46
C THR A 235 12.14 -12.48 38.52
N VAL A 236 12.12 -12.88 37.24
CA VAL A 236 12.83 -12.20 36.15
C VAL A 236 11.77 -11.66 35.20
N LYS A 237 11.80 -10.35 34.97
CA LYS A 237 10.97 -9.70 33.96
C LYS A 237 11.77 -9.57 32.67
N LEU A 238 11.28 -10.22 31.61
CA LEU A 238 11.87 -10.17 30.28
C LEU A 238 11.09 -9.17 29.42
N THR A 239 11.75 -8.12 28.94
CA THR A 239 11.17 -7.19 27.97
C THR A 239 11.82 -7.42 26.61
N VAL A 240 11.05 -7.91 25.64
CA VAL A 240 11.51 -8.12 24.26
C VAL A 240 11.16 -6.88 23.42
N GLY A 241 12.18 -6.23 22.86
CA GLY A 241 12.06 -5.00 22.05
C GLY A 241 11.43 -5.18 20.66
N LEU A 242 10.91 -6.37 20.35
CA LEU A 242 10.06 -6.65 19.19
C LEU A 242 8.63 -6.84 19.69
N TYR A 243 7.77 -5.85 19.46
CA TYR A 243 6.37 -5.98 19.86
C TYR A 243 5.67 -7.14 19.13
N LYS A 244 4.98 -7.94 19.95
CA LYS A 244 4.03 -9.03 19.66
C LYS A 244 4.61 -10.34 19.10
N VAL A 245 5.09 -11.18 20.01
CA VAL A 245 4.95 -12.64 19.88
C VAL A 245 3.45 -12.93 19.92
N ILE A 246 2.87 -13.25 18.77
CA ILE A 246 1.51 -13.81 18.69
C ILE A 246 1.72 -15.33 18.69
N HIS A 247 1.27 -15.99 19.76
CA HIS A 247 1.12 -17.44 19.83
C HIS A 247 0.00 -17.91 18.91
#